data_AF-A0A7S0JTP1-F1
#
_entry.id   AF-A0A7S0JTP1-F1
#
_cell.length_a   1.000
_cell.length_b   1.000
_cell.length_c   1.000
_cell.angle_alpha   90.00
_cell.angle_beta   90.00
_cell.angle_gamma   90.00
#
_symmetry.space_group_name_H-M   'P 1'
#
loop_
_entity.id
_entity.type
_entity.pdbx_description
1 polymer ?
#
loop_
_entity_poly.entity_id
_entity_poly.type
_entity_poly.pdbx_seq_one_letter_code
_entity_poly.pdbx_strand_id
1 'polypeptide(L)'
;CCSVTSSASEARAMRANAWGLRTSAALLLAAVAASQAAVLRVVGVANATEPAFTTLVDVPTPSGGKSCLISRFTGNPLAPDGLDLVPSIGLDFRGDFSQLKVATVLNNITWPNTAQPADPSLAGPGALLVSGGFLVPPKSVGAVHVVRIDDASGTPDVPVMAKITTDKGNPLFDGWFYHESHSVDMNGDGLMDVLTARATKPLLGASAGEMIWLERPAGPDPLGSASLPWREHSLAAGKYAPDVFFVRQDLNGDGLWEIVYTTFFSEGGGSFSVLYTEGDASPTRWTNASAVRRVAIDTSLGTMFGVRTADLNADGRTDFLVTNHVDNATLSGVYGYESPADGDFTQPAKWTRHTLASGFPTRIPGPGQASPGLALAVHPRANETSGKPLVVVAGDGEERFHLLQPTSENPGSWNYTRSVAFDCQGTVGAPVVGDTDGDGWSDVVLPCYDIGKLVGLTFAPQ
;
A
#
# COMPACT_ATOMS: atom_id res chain seq x y z
N CYS A 1 -81.16 -3.39 32.18
CA CYS A 1 -82.34 -2.63 32.67
C CYS A 1 -81.92 -1.20 32.95
N CYS A 2 -82.79 -0.21 32.68
CA CYS A 2 -82.77 1.19 33.17
C CYS A 2 -81.47 2.02 32.99
N SER A 3 -81.50 3.30 32.64
CA SER A 3 -82.51 4.15 31.96
C SER A 3 -81.84 5.52 31.71
N VAL A 4 -82.12 6.14 30.57
CA VAL A 4 -81.60 7.47 30.19
C VAL A 4 -82.12 8.57 31.12
N THR A 5 -81.28 9.54 31.49
CA THR A 5 -81.64 10.98 31.46
C THR A 5 -80.40 11.87 31.55
N SER A 6 -80.45 13.00 30.86
CA SER A 6 -79.43 14.05 30.84
C SER A 6 -79.89 15.30 31.61
N SER A 7 -78.96 16.19 31.93
CA SER A 7 -79.25 17.62 32.11
C SER A 7 -78.05 18.46 31.64
N ALA A 8 -78.30 19.70 31.24
CA ALA A 8 -77.33 20.63 30.65
C ALA A 8 -77.77 22.09 30.87
N SER A 9 -76.97 23.06 30.41
CA SER A 9 -77.06 24.54 30.64
C SER A 9 -76.69 24.97 32.08
N GLU A 10 -76.11 26.15 32.36
CA GLU A 10 -75.43 27.23 31.59
C GLU A 10 -74.31 27.82 32.54
N ALA A 11 -73.52 28.88 32.31
CA ALA A 11 -73.62 30.00 31.39
C ALA A 11 -72.30 30.73 31.05
N ARG A 12 -72.30 31.50 29.94
CA ARG A 12 -71.39 32.65 29.61
C ARG A 12 -69.87 32.38 29.47
N ALA A 13 -69.04 33.29 28.91
CA ALA A 13 -69.19 34.18 27.75
C ALA A 13 -67.83 34.84 27.40
N MET A 14 -67.46 34.86 26.10
CA MET A 14 -66.54 35.81 25.42
C MET A 14 -65.15 36.13 26.03
N ARG A 15 -64.06 35.81 25.28
CA ARG A 15 -63.27 36.82 24.53
C ARG A 15 -62.13 36.26 23.67
N ALA A 16 -62.20 36.60 22.37
CA ALA A 16 -61.11 36.91 21.43
C ALA A 16 -60.06 35.86 20.98
N ASN A 17 -59.66 36.01 19.71
CA ASN A 17 -58.47 35.48 19.00
C ASN A 17 -58.32 33.94 18.96
N ALA A 18 -58.55 33.21 17.86
CA ALA A 18 -58.32 33.46 16.41
C ALA A 18 -56.84 33.43 15.97
N TRP A 19 -56.62 32.91 14.75
CA TRP A 19 -55.41 32.26 14.22
C TRP A 19 -55.27 30.80 14.69
N GLY A 20 -55.08 29.80 13.83
CA GLY A 20 -55.04 29.80 12.36
C GLY A 20 -54.11 28.70 11.84
N LEU A 21 -54.48 27.98 10.76
CA LEU A 21 -53.63 26.92 10.21
C LEU A 21 -52.24 27.46 9.80
N ARG A 22 -51.20 26.88 10.40
CA ARG A 22 -49.79 26.97 9.96
C ARG A 22 -49.21 25.56 10.04
N THR A 23 -49.20 24.81 8.95
CA THR A 23 -48.14 24.76 7.92
C THR A 23 -46.83 24.12 8.40
N SER A 24 -46.64 22.88 7.94
CA SER A 24 -45.39 22.38 7.32
C SER A 24 -44.16 22.07 8.19
N ALA A 25 -43.70 20.83 8.03
CA ALA A 25 -42.28 20.43 7.90
C ALA A 25 -41.26 20.96 8.92
N ALA A 26 -41.12 20.28 10.07
CA ALA A 26 -39.99 20.47 10.97
C ALA A 26 -39.66 19.23 11.83
N LEU A 27 -39.35 18.08 11.22
CA LEU A 27 -38.58 16.98 11.85
C LEU A 27 -38.08 15.93 10.83
N LEU A 28 -37.54 16.43 9.71
CA LEU A 28 -36.76 15.62 8.76
C LEU A 28 -35.42 16.30 8.52
N LEU A 29 -34.70 16.55 9.62
CA LEU A 29 -33.27 16.85 9.63
C LEU A 29 -32.50 15.55 9.32
N ALA A 30 -32.72 15.02 8.12
CA ALA A 30 -31.67 14.29 7.44
C ALA A 30 -30.51 15.29 7.31
N ALA A 31 -29.38 14.98 7.95
CA ALA A 31 -28.20 15.81 7.86
C ALA A 31 -27.65 15.72 6.43
N VAL A 32 -28.12 16.59 5.55
CA VAL A 32 -27.41 16.93 4.31
C VAL A 32 -26.18 17.73 4.72
N ALA A 33 -25.21 17.03 5.31
CA ALA A 33 -23.82 17.40 5.21
C ALA A 33 -23.52 17.38 3.70
N ALA A 34 -23.60 18.56 3.08
CA ALA A 34 -23.00 18.75 1.77
C ALA A 34 -21.51 18.47 1.97
N SER A 35 -21.03 17.32 1.49
CA SER A 35 -19.63 16.96 1.58
C SER A 35 -18.83 18.03 0.87
N GLN A 36 -18.10 18.84 1.65
CA GLN A 36 -16.99 19.57 1.09
C GLN A 36 -16.04 18.52 0.52
N ALA A 37 -15.75 18.58 -0.77
CA ALA A 37 -14.79 17.68 -1.39
C ALA A 37 -13.49 17.78 -0.58
N ALA A 38 -13.02 16.65 -0.03
CA ALA A 38 -11.85 16.64 0.84
C ALA A 38 -10.65 17.22 0.10
N VAL A 39 -10.02 18.25 0.65
CA VAL A 39 -8.89 18.93 0.02
C VAL A 39 -7.61 18.45 0.67
N LEU A 40 -6.77 17.75 -0.10
CA LEU A 40 -5.42 17.42 0.32
C LEU A 40 -4.52 18.65 0.12
N ARG A 41 -4.14 19.31 1.21
CA ARG A 41 -3.34 20.55 1.20
C ARG A 41 -1.85 20.23 1.30
N VAL A 42 -1.02 20.86 0.46
CA VAL A 42 0.44 20.90 0.66
C VAL A 42 0.80 21.70 1.92
N VAL A 43 1.51 21.07 2.86
CA VAL A 43 2.08 21.68 4.07
C VAL A 43 3.43 22.31 3.75
N GLY A 44 4.27 21.63 2.96
CA GLY A 44 5.55 22.18 2.49
C GLY A 44 6.32 21.22 1.60
N VAL A 45 7.51 21.66 1.16
CA VAL A 45 8.41 20.90 0.29
C VAL A 45 9.83 20.97 0.85
N ALA A 46 10.45 19.81 1.05
CA ALA A 46 11.81 19.64 1.57
C ALA A 46 12.77 19.09 0.50
N ASN A 47 14.08 19.21 0.73
CA ASN A 47 15.09 18.50 -0.06
C ASN A 47 15.29 17.08 0.48
N ALA A 48 15.42 16.10 -0.40
CA ALA A 48 15.90 14.75 -0.07
C ALA A 48 16.66 14.17 -1.27
N THR A 49 17.66 13.32 -1.02
CA THR A 49 18.45 12.72 -2.12
C THR A 49 17.69 11.53 -2.72
N GLU A 50 17.19 11.70 -3.94
CA GLU A 50 16.57 10.64 -4.77
C GLU A 50 15.54 9.77 -4.00
N PRO A 51 14.55 10.38 -3.31
CA PRO A 51 13.60 9.65 -2.48
C PRO A 51 12.64 8.84 -3.37
N ALA A 52 12.59 7.52 -3.20
CA ALA A 52 11.85 6.62 -4.10
C ALA A 52 10.66 5.93 -3.42
N PHE A 53 10.85 5.41 -2.22
CA PHE A 53 9.78 4.86 -1.38
C PHE A 53 9.80 5.55 -0.02
N THR A 54 8.63 5.81 0.53
CA THR A 54 8.47 6.35 1.89
C THR A 54 7.65 5.39 2.75
N THR A 55 7.92 5.32 4.05
CA THR A 55 7.19 4.45 4.98
C THR A 55 7.22 5.04 6.40
N LEU A 56 6.07 5.07 7.07
CA LEU A 56 5.98 5.50 8.47
C LEU A 56 6.42 4.35 9.39
N VAL A 57 7.36 4.65 10.28
CA VAL A 57 7.99 3.66 11.17
C VAL A 57 8.02 4.17 12.62
N ASP A 58 7.69 3.29 13.56
CA ASP A 58 7.71 3.55 15.00
C ASP A 58 9.09 3.20 15.59
N VAL A 59 10.12 3.94 15.18
CA VAL A 59 11.50 3.80 15.67
C VAL A 59 11.77 4.71 16.88
N PRO A 60 12.67 4.32 17.82
CA PRO A 60 13.03 5.16 18.95
C PRO A 60 13.61 6.51 18.50
N THR A 61 13.04 7.60 19.03
CA THR A 61 13.42 8.98 18.74
C THR A 61 13.48 9.80 20.04
N PRO A 62 14.37 10.81 20.17
CA PRO A 62 14.43 11.67 21.36
C PRO A 62 13.13 12.44 21.65
N SER A 63 12.32 12.68 20.62
CA SER A 63 11.05 13.39 20.66
C SER A 63 9.80 12.49 20.69
N GLY A 64 9.96 11.19 20.44
CA GLY A 64 8.85 10.26 20.23
C GLY A 64 8.06 10.51 18.93
N GLY A 65 6.95 9.77 18.76
CA GLY A 65 6.10 9.86 17.57
C GLY A 65 6.65 9.13 16.35
N LYS A 66 5.89 9.15 15.26
CA LYS A 66 6.23 8.46 14.00
C LYS A 66 7.38 9.12 13.28
N SER A 67 8.22 8.31 12.65
CA SER A 67 9.30 8.76 11.75
C SER A 67 9.00 8.32 10.33
N CYS A 68 9.50 9.04 9.31
CA CYS A 68 9.40 8.59 7.92
C CYS A 68 10.73 8.01 7.45
N LEU A 69 10.76 6.70 7.22
CA LEU A 69 11.83 6.03 6.51
C LEU A 69 11.72 6.35 5.01
N ILE A 70 12.86 6.48 4.34
CA ILE A 70 12.98 6.80 2.91
C ILE A 70 13.95 5.78 2.28
N SER A 71 13.46 4.98 1.35
CA SER A 71 14.36 4.28 0.42
C SER A 71 14.84 5.27 -0.64
N ARG A 72 16.15 5.35 -0.83
CA ARG A 72 16.77 6.15 -1.90
C ARG A 72 17.69 5.27 -2.75
N PHE A 73 17.64 5.49 -4.06
CA PHE A 73 18.49 4.80 -5.02
C PHE A 73 18.66 5.63 -6.28
N THR A 74 19.53 5.18 -7.19
CA THR A 74 19.79 5.92 -8.42
C THR A 74 20.22 5.04 -9.59
N GLY A 75 19.82 5.48 -10.80
CA GLY A 75 20.26 4.92 -12.07
C GLY A 75 21.76 5.05 -12.33
N ASN A 76 22.49 5.86 -11.54
CA ASN A 76 23.95 5.89 -11.58
C ASN A 76 24.52 4.59 -10.97
N PRO A 77 25.22 3.74 -11.75
CA PRO A 77 25.66 2.42 -11.30
C PRO A 77 26.82 2.45 -10.27
N LEU A 78 27.44 3.61 -10.05
CA LEU A 78 28.55 3.80 -9.11
C LEU A 78 28.17 4.59 -7.86
N ALA A 79 26.96 5.14 -7.79
CA ALA A 79 26.49 5.90 -6.64
C ALA A 79 25.83 4.99 -5.58
N PRO A 80 26.06 5.25 -4.28
CA PRO A 80 25.58 4.42 -3.19
C PRO A 80 24.09 4.64 -2.93
N ASP A 81 23.30 3.57 -3.06
CA ASP A 81 21.89 3.55 -2.64
C ASP A 81 21.77 3.39 -1.12
N GLY A 82 20.56 3.38 -0.55
CA GLY A 82 20.35 3.01 0.85
C GLY A 82 19.09 3.61 1.48
N LEU A 83 19.11 3.76 2.79
CA LEU A 83 17.98 4.25 3.57
C LEU A 83 18.34 5.56 4.27
N ASP A 84 17.45 6.54 4.14
CA ASP A 84 17.43 7.75 4.94
C ASP A 84 16.19 7.76 5.85
N LEU A 85 16.16 8.65 6.84
CA LEU A 85 15.10 8.74 7.86
C LEU A 85 14.82 10.20 8.24
N VAL A 86 13.55 10.51 8.46
CA VAL A 86 13.07 11.75 9.09
C VAL A 86 12.54 11.40 10.48
N PRO A 87 13.30 11.67 11.56
CA PRO A 87 12.89 11.35 12.93
C PRO A 87 11.74 12.25 13.39
N SER A 88 10.69 11.66 13.98
CA SER A 88 9.56 12.40 14.56
C SER A 88 8.86 13.37 13.58
N ILE A 89 8.58 12.93 12.35
CA ILE A 89 8.13 13.80 11.23
C ILE A 89 6.87 14.63 11.52
N GLY A 90 6.01 14.20 12.46
CA GLY A 90 4.91 15.03 12.98
C GLY A 90 5.35 16.33 13.68
N LEU A 91 6.64 16.56 13.90
CA LEU A 91 7.17 17.87 14.30
C LEU A 91 7.34 18.80 13.09
N ASP A 92 7.69 18.26 11.93
CA ASP A 92 7.85 19.01 10.67
C ASP A 92 6.47 19.41 10.11
N PHE A 93 5.45 18.55 10.21
CA PHE A 93 4.07 18.85 9.82
C PHE A 93 3.43 20.00 10.63
N ARG A 94 3.77 20.11 11.92
CA ARG A 94 3.34 21.23 12.81
C ARG A 94 4.25 22.45 12.77
N GLY A 95 5.40 22.33 12.10
CA GLY A 95 6.47 23.31 12.08
C GLY A 95 6.64 23.94 10.70
N ASP A 96 7.88 23.99 10.24
CA ASP A 96 8.22 24.35 8.87
C ASP A 96 8.80 23.13 8.16
N PHE A 97 7.93 22.41 7.44
CA PHE A 97 8.30 21.22 6.66
C PHE A 97 9.42 21.49 5.65
N SER A 98 9.69 22.74 5.24
CA SER A 98 10.83 23.05 4.35
C SER A 98 12.20 22.89 5.02
N GLN A 99 12.24 22.88 6.36
CA GLN A 99 13.45 22.71 7.19
C GLN A 99 13.63 21.28 7.72
N LEU A 100 12.82 20.33 7.22
CA LEU A 100 12.83 18.91 7.54
C LEU A 100 14.24 18.31 7.43
N LYS A 101 14.60 17.49 8.42
CA LYS A 101 15.95 16.92 8.57
C LYS A 101 15.98 15.46 8.14
N VAL A 102 16.46 15.23 6.92
CA VAL A 102 16.80 13.89 6.41
C VAL A 102 18.16 13.47 6.99
N ALA A 103 18.21 12.29 7.62
CA ALA A 103 19.43 11.66 8.13
C ALA A 103 19.66 10.30 7.47
N THR A 104 20.85 10.04 6.93
CA THR A 104 21.17 8.74 6.32
C THR A 104 21.41 7.68 7.39
N VAL A 105 20.65 6.58 7.30
CA VAL A 105 20.73 5.40 8.16
C VAL A 105 21.64 4.33 7.54
N LEU A 106 21.56 4.13 6.21
CA LEU A 106 22.36 3.18 5.46
C LEU A 106 22.77 3.71 4.08
N ASN A 107 23.93 3.29 3.60
CA ASN A 107 24.50 3.65 2.29
C ASN A 107 25.10 2.47 1.50
N ASN A 108 24.71 1.25 1.87
CA ASN A 108 25.30 -0.01 1.42
C ASN A 108 24.27 -1.12 1.09
N ILE A 109 22.96 -0.80 1.09
CA ILE A 109 21.93 -1.68 0.52
C ILE A 109 21.75 -1.28 -0.95
N THR A 110 22.00 -2.20 -1.87
CA THR A 110 21.79 -2.04 -3.31
C THR A 110 20.31 -1.84 -3.63
N TRP A 111 19.96 -0.70 -4.25
CA TRP A 111 18.62 -0.35 -4.71
C TRP A 111 17.47 -0.84 -3.80
N PRO A 112 17.26 -0.27 -2.59
CA PRO A 112 16.17 -0.69 -1.73
C PRO A 112 14.83 -0.24 -2.32
N ASN A 113 13.93 -1.19 -2.57
CA ASN A 113 12.55 -0.94 -3.00
C ASN A 113 11.71 -0.63 -1.75
N THR A 114 10.77 -1.51 -1.34
CA THR A 114 10.07 -1.30 -0.05
C THR A 114 11.02 -1.56 1.13
N ALA A 115 10.99 -0.68 2.11
CA ALA A 115 11.57 -0.88 3.44
C ALA A 115 10.45 -0.73 4.48
N GLN A 116 9.92 -1.83 5.01
CA GLN A 116 8.68 -1.84 5.80
C GLN A 116 8.85 -2.49 7.19
N PRO A 117 8.03 -2.12 8.20
CA PRO A 117 8.03 -2.75 9.52
C PRO A 117 7.98 -4.28 9.46
N ALA A 118 8.83 -4.90 10.26
CA ALA A 118 8.94 -6.34 10.39
C ALA A 118 8.48 -6.80 11.78
N ASP A 119 8.18 -8.10 11.93
CA ASP A 119 7.88 -8.64 13.24
C ASP A 119 9.10 -8.50 14.20
N PRO A 120 8.91 -7.99 15.44
CA PRO A 120 10.00 -7.84 16.40
C PRO A 120 10.77 -9.13 16.75
N SER A 121 10.23 -10.33 16.48
CA SER A 121 10.92 -11.63 16.67
C SER A 121 12.12 -11.85 15.72
N LEU A 122 12.27 -11.00 14.69
CA LEU A 122 13.33 -11.04 13.70
C LEU A 122 14.64 -10.37 14.19
N ALA A 123 14.55 -9.20 14.84
CA ALA A 123 15.72 -8.47 15.36
C ALA A 123 15.48 -7.69 16.68
N GLY A 124 14.23 -7.50 17.10
CA GLY A 124 13.81 -6.60 18.18
C GLY A 124 12.87 -5.48 17.69
N PRO A 125 12.45 -4.55 18.57
CA PRO A 125 11.76 -3.33 18.16
C PRO A 125 12.55 -2.54 17.12
N GLY A 126 11.86 -1.82 16.22
CA GLY A 126 12.51 -1.11 15.12
C GLY A 126 13.06 -2.02 14.02
N ALA A 127 12.66 -3.29 13.96
CA ALA A 127 12.96 -4.21 12.88
C ALA A 127 12.22 -3.85 11.58
N LEU A 128 12.90 -4.03 10.45
CA LEU A 128 12.47 -3.70 9.10
C LEU A 128 12.85 -4.84 8.15
N LEU A 129 12.00 -5.10 7.16
CA LEU A 129 12.34 -5.89 5.97
C LEU A 129 12.60 -4.94 4.80
N VAL A 130 13.76 -5.11 4.18
CA VAL A 130 14.25 -4.25 3.09
C VAL A 130 14.53 -5.11 1.87
N SER A 131 13.56 -5.12 0.95
CA SER A 131 13.70 -5.74 -0.37
C SER A 131 14.49 -4.81 -1.30
N GLY A 132 15.31 -5.34 -2.21
CA GLY A 132 16.06 -4.50 -3.14
C GLY A 132 16.62 -5.18 -4.39
N GLY A 133 17.45 -4.42 -5.11
CA GLY A 133 17.94 -4.68 -6.47
C GLY A 133 17.02 -4.15 -7.56
N PHE A 134 17.57 -3.89 -8.76
CA PHE A 134 16.79 -3.52 -9.95
C PHE A 134 17.59 -3.67 -11.26
N LEU A 135 16.96 -3.40 -12.40
CA LEU A 135 17.44 -3.62 -13.78
C LEU A 135 18.76 -2.93 -14.18
N VAL A 136 19.38 -2.12 -13.32
CA VAL A 136 20.60 -1.33 -13.62
C VAL A 136 21.85 -2.13 -13.26
N PRO A 137 22.72 -2.54 -14.20
CA PRO A 137 24.00 -3.18 -13.87
C PRO A 137 24.93 -2.23 -13.10
N PRO A 138 25.60 -2.62 -11.99
CA PRO A 138 25.67 -3.95 -11.39
C PRO A 138 24.60 -4.25 -10.31
N LYS A 139 23.63 -3.34 -10.11
CA LYS A 139 22.60 -3.36 -9.05
C LYS A 139 21.50 -4.42 -9.25
N SER A 140 21.66 -5.36 -10.20
CA SER A 140 20.63 -6.34 -10.56
C SER A 140 20.58 -7.60 -9.72
N VAL A 141 21.66 -7.94 -9.00
CA VAL A 141 21.60 -8.94 -7.92
C VAL A 141 21.18 -8.20 -6.65
N GLY A 142 19.88 -8.28 -6.38
CA GLY A 142 19.23 -7.77 -5.19
C GLY A 142 19.21 -8.76 -4.04
N ALA A 143 18.55 -8.36 -2.95
CA ALA A 143 18.42 -9.17 -1.75
C ALA A 143 17.22 -8.72 -0.91
N VAL A 144 16.82 -9.55 0.06
CA VAL A 144 16.06 -9.11 1.24
C VAL A 144 17.02 -9.02 2.43
N HIS A 145 16.93 -7.93 3.17
CA HIS A 145 17.65 -7.72 4.42
C HIS A 145 16.69 -7.58 5.59
N VAL A 146 17.05 -8.14 6.74
CA VAL A 146 16.53 -7.70 8.04
C VAL A 146 17.41 -6.54 8.50
N VAL A 147 16.80 -5.40 8.82
CA VAL A 147 17.46 -4.19 9.34
C VAL A 147 16.84 -3.81 10.68
N ARG A 148 17.61 -3.35 11.66
CA ARG A 148 17.08 -2.77 12.93
C ARG A 148 17.62 -1.37 13.18
N ILE A 149 16.73 -0.42 13.44
CA ILE A 149 17.07 0.95 13.84
C ILE A 149 16.88 1.07 15.36
N ASP A 150 17.96 1.00 16.12
CA ASP A 150 17.95 1.08 17.59
C ASP A 150 17.76 2.50 18.13
N ASP A 151 18.31 3.51 17.44
CA ASP A 151 18.10 4.93 17.72
C ASP A 151 18.08 5.70 16.40
N ALA A 152 17.15 6.64 16.27
CA ALA A 152 17.04 7.58 15.16
C ALA A 152 17.75 8.93 15.44
N SER A 153 18.45 9.06 16.58
CA SER A 153 19.22 10.26 16.92
C SER A 153 20.63 10.23 16.32
N GLY A 154 20.93 11.23 15.47
CA GLY A 154 22.27 11.41 14.90
C GLY A 154 22.64 10.40 13.81
N THR A 155 23.86 9.86 13.88
CA THR A 155 24.40 8.89 12.93
C THR A 155 24.52 7.54 13.64
N PRO A 156 23.74 6.50 13.27
CA PRO A 156 23.74 5.24 14.01
C PRO A 156 25.09 4.51 13.96
N ASP A 157 25.51 3.93 15.09
CA ASP A 157 26.68 3.03 15.20
C ASP A 157 26.39 1.65 14.58
N VAL A 158 26.17 1.65 13.25
CA VAL A 158 25.83 0.49 12.40
C VAL A 158 24.52 -0.21 12.83
N PRO A 159 23.37 0.05 12.16
CA PRO A 159 22.15 -0.70 12.43
C PRO A 159 22.37 -2.19 12.13
N VAL A 160 21.74 -3.08 12.91
CA VAL A 160 21.86 -4.54 12.68
C VAL A 160 21.28 -4.84 11.30
N MET A 161 22.15 -5.17 10.35
CA MET A 161 21.80 -5.46 8.97
C MET A 161 22.25 -6.88 8.60
N ALA A 162 21.29 -7.74 8.31
CA ALA A 162 21.51 -9.14 7.94
C ALA A 162 20.87 -9.43 6.58
N LYS A 163 21.70 -9.80 5.60
CA LYS A 163 21.25 -10.29 4.29
C LYS A 163 20.75 -11.74 4.45
N ILE A 164 19.45 -11.95 4.28
CA ILE A 164 18.83 -13.28 4.50
C ILE A 164 18.66 -14.10 3.21
N THR A 165 18.69 -13.48 2.03
CA THR A 165 18.61 -14.17 0.72
C THR A 165 19.97 -14.59 0.15
N THR A 166 19.99 -15.66 -0.64
CA THR A 166 21.18 -16.04 -1.44
C THR A 166 21.31 -15.15 -2.67
N ASP A 167 22.54 -14.89 -3.12
CA ASP A 167 22.80 -14.23 -4.41
C ASP A 167 22.36 -15.12 -5.59
N LYS A 168 21.55 -14.57 -6.50
CA LYS A 168 20.98 -15.31 -7.63
C LYS A 168 21.14 -14.52 -8.94
N GLY A 169 21.75 -15.16 -9.94
CA GLY A 169 22.14 -14.55 -11.21
C GLY A 169 23.44 -13.75 -11.15
N ASN A 170 23.81 -13.11 -12.26
CA ASN A 170 25.00 -12.28 -12.40
C ASN A 170 24.61 -10.78 -12.41
N PRO A 171 25.30 -9.91 -11.63
CA PRO A 171 24.96 -8.49 -11.50
C PRO A 171 24.97 -7.70 -12.83
N LEU A 172 25.63 -8.22 -13.86
CA LEU A 172 25.73 -7.56 -15.17
C LEU A 172 24.72 -8.06 -16.22
N PHE A 173 24.08 -9.22 -16.02
CA PHE A 173 23.39 -9.93 -17.12
C PHE A 173 22.02 -10.53 -16.78
N ASP A 174 21.86 -11.14 -15.61
CA ASP A 174 20.69 -11.98 -15.26
C ASP A 174 20.40 -12.05 -13.75
N GLY A 175 20.79 -11.00 -13.00
CA GLY A 175 20.51 -10.87 -11.57
C GLY A 175 19.02 -10.89 -11.22
N TRP A 176 18.72 -11.30 -9.99
CA TRP A 176 17.37 -11.32 -9.43
C TRP A 176 17.17 -10.26 -8.35
N PHE A 177 16.01 -9.61 -8.37
CA PHE A 177 15.66 -8.47 -7.51
C PHE A 177 14.28 -8.64 -6.85
N TYR A 178 14.07 -7.94 -5.75
CA TYR A 178 12.93 -8.11 -4.83
C TYR A 178 12.23 -6.76 -4.65
N HIS A 179 10.90 -6.73 -4.77
CA HIS A 179 10.11 -5.50 -4.54
C HIS A 179 9.60 -5.38 -3.11
N GLU A 180 8.99 -6.46 -2.59
CA GLU A 180 8.23 -6.47 -1.33
C GLU A 180 8.46 -7.79 -0.55
N SER A 181 8.45 -7.73 0.78
CA SER A 181 8.70 -8.89 1.66
C SER A 181 8.04 -8.73 3.03
N HIS A 182 7.38 -9.78 3.55
CA HIS A 182 6.58 -9.73 4.78
C HIS A 182 6.99 -10.81 5.79
N SER A 183 6.88 -10.50 7.07
CA SER A 183 7.00 -11.46 8.17
C SER A 183 5.77 -12.39 8.22
N VAL A 184 6.00 -13.70 8.19
CA VAL A 184 4.97 -14.74 8.20
C VAL A 184 5.54 -16.01 8.83
N ASP A 185 4.87 -16.65 9.79
CA ASP A 185 5.14 -18.05 10.13
C ASP A 185 4.57 -18.93 9.00
N MET A 186 5.45 -19.58 8.24
CA MET A 186 5.10 -20.36 7.04
C MET A 186 5.03 -21.87 7.31
N ASN A 187 5.66 -22.34 8.39
CA ASN A 187 5.85 -23.76 8.69
C ASN A 187 5.06 -24.25 9.94
N GLY A 188 4.53 -23.33 10.75
CA GLY A 188 3.77 -23.57 11.98
C GLY A 188 4.61 -23.79 13.24
N ASP A 189 5.91 -23.45 13.24
CA ASP A 189 6.81 -23.66 14.39
C ASP A 189 6.80 -22.51 15.42
N GLY A 190 6.09 -21.41 15.12
CA GLY A 190 5.98 -20.23 15.98
C GLY A 190 7.07 -19.18 15.79
N LEU A 191 7.96 -19.36 14.81
CA LEU A 191 8.97 -18.38 14.40
C LEU A 191 8.50 -17.64 13.13
N MET A 192 8.77 -16.34 13.03
CA MET A 192 8.44 -15.59 11.81
C MET A 192 9.51 -15.82 10.74
N ASP A 193 9.12 -16.44 9.64
CA ASP A 193 9.85 -16.48 8.38
C ASP A 193 9.66 -15.18 7.59
N VAL A 194 10.25 -15.12 6.39
CA VAL A 194 10.02 -14.01 5.43
C VAL A 194 9.49 -14.54 4.10
N LEU A 195 8.26 -14.16 3.75
CA LEU A 195 7.62 -14.40 2.46
C LEU A 195 7.95 -13.25 1.49
N THR A 196 8.39 -13.55 0.27
CA THR A 196 8.77 -12.51 -0.73
C THR A 196 8.59 -12.98 -2.18
N ALA A 197 8.41 -12.01 -3.07
CA ALA A 197 8.42 -12.20 -4.52
C ALA A 197 9.74 -11.64 -5.11
N ARG A 198 10.31 -12.37 -6.07
CA ARG A 198 11.49 -11.94 -6.83
C ARG A 198 11.31 -12.07 -8.33
N ALA A 199 12.00 -11.21 -9.05
CA ALA A 199 11.96 -11.11 -10.50
C ALA A 199 13.37 -11.17 -11.10
N THR A 200 13.46 -11.57 -12.36
CA THR A 200 14.60 -11.28 -13.24
C THR A 200 14.14 -10.88 -14.63
N LYS A 201 14.93 -10.04 -15.29
CA LYS A 201 14.75 -9.59 -16.67
C LYS A 201 16.14 -9.51 -17.30
N PRO A 202 16.68 -10.65 -17.78
CA PRO A 202 18.06 -10.72 -18.24
C PRO A 202 18.25 -9.95 -19.55
N LEU A 203 19.50 -9.53 -19.82
CA LEU A 203 19.88 -8.89 -21.08
C LEU A 203 19.66 -9.80 -22.30
N LEU A 204 19.79 -11.12 -22.09
CA LEU A 204 19.49 -12.16 -23.07
C LEU A 204 18.78 -13.32 -22.35
N GLY A 205 17.54 -13.62 -22.76
CA GLY A 205 16.75 -14.72 -22.19
C GLY A 205 15.29 -14.33 -21.98
N ALA A 206 14.55 -15.19 -21.27
CA ALA A 206 13.20 -14.89 -20.81
C ALA A 206 13.26 -14.14 -19.46
N SER A 207 12.33 -13.22 -19.25
CA SER A 207 12.06 -12.67 -17.91
C SER A 207 11.23 -13.67 -17.09
N ALA A 208 11.41 -13.68 -15.78
CA ALA A 208 10.77 -14.66 -14.90
C ALA A 208 10.47 -14.07 -13.51
N GLY A 209 9.42 -14.58 -12.89
CA GLY A 209 9.08 -14.36 -11.49
C GLY A 209 9.17 -15.64 -10.67
N GLU A 210 9.39 -15.49 -9.38
CA GLU A 210 9.36 -16.56 -8.39
C GLU A 210 8.92 -16.02 -7.02
N MET A 211 7.93 -16.64 -6.41
CA MET A 211 7.60 -16.45 -5.00
C MET A 211 8.30 -17.50 -4.14
N ILE A 212 8.97 -17.03 -3.09
CA ILE A 212 9.69 -17.86 -2.12
C ILE A 212 9.31 -17.48 -0.69
N TRP A 213 9.57 -18.38 0.24
CA TRP A 213 9.78 -17.99 1.64
C TRP A 213 11.19 -18.36 2.11
N LEU A 214 11.64 -17.66 3.15
CA LEU A 214 12.98 -17.75 3.72
C LEU A 214 12.83 -18.26 5.16
N GLU A 215 13.17 -19.53 5.38
CA GLU A 215 12.98 -20.22 6.65
C GLU A 215 13.94 -19.68 7.72
N ARG A 216 13.38 -19.16 8.82
CA ARG A 216 14.14 -18.59 9.93
C ARG A 216 14.84 -19.70 10.71
N PRO A 217 16.19 -19.71 10.80
CA PRO A 217 16.90 -20.77 11.51
C PRO A 217 16.51 -20.87 12.99
N ALA A 218 16.24 -22.10 13.44
CA ALA A 218 15.95 -22.39 14.83
C ALA A 218 17.20 -22.19 15.71
N GLY A 219 17.16 -21.19 16.59
CA GLY A 219 18.25 -20.86 17.51
C GLY A 219 18.13 -19.49 18.16
N PRO A 220 19.06 -19.14 19.07
CA PRO A 220 19.10 -17.83 19.73
C PRO A 220 19.66 -16.71 18.83
N ASP A 221 20.35 -17.06 17.75
CA ASP A 221 20.99 -16.12 16.82
C ASP A 221 20.65 -16.49 15.35
N PRO A 222 19.48 -16.04 14.85
CA PRO A 222 19.06 -16.31 13.47
C PRO A 222 19.73 -15.39 12.45
N LEU A 223 20.42 -14.32 12.89
CA LEU A 223 21.07 -13.32 12.02
C LEU A 223 22.60 -13.42 12.01
N GLY A 224 23.20 -14.24 12.88
CA GLY A 224 24.63 -14.53 12.92
C GLY A 224 25.13 -15.24 11.67
N SER A 225 26.44 -15.13 11.40
CA SER A 225 27.06 -15.64 10.16
C SER A 225 27.04 -17.16 9.98
N ALA A 226 26.67 -17.93 11.00
CA ALA A 226 26.42 -19.37 10.91
C ALA A 226 24.98 -19.72 10.49
N SER A 227 24.07 -18.74 10.53
CA SER A 227 22.64 -18.84 10.23
C SER A 227 22.27 -18.17 8.90
N LEU A 228 23.20 -17.50 8.22
CA LEU A 228 22.98 -16.79 6.96
C LEU A 228 23.65 -17.48 5.75
N PRO A 229 23.05 -17.43 4.54
CA PRO A 229 21.69 -16.97 4.25
C PRO A 229 20.63 -17.94 4.80
N TRP A 230 19.40 -17.47 4.92
CA TRP A 230 18.25 -18.30 5.33
C TRP A 230 17.89 -19.28 4.21
N ARG A 231 17.22 -20.39 4.59
CA ARG A 231 16.90 -21.45 3.65
C ARG A 231 15.72 -21.05 2.77
N GLU A 232 15.98 -20.92 1.47
CA GLU A 232 14.95 -20.58 0.49
C GLU A 232 14.05 -21.78 0.15
N HIS A 233 12.74 -21.57 0.15
CA HIS A 233 11.72 -22.52 -0.30
C HIS A 233 10.89 -21.89 -1.41
N SER A 234 10.83 -22.52 -2.58
CA SER A 234 10.08 -22.01 -3.73
C SER A 234 8.60 -22.41 -3.64
N LEU A 235 7.69 -21.44 -3.76
CA LEU A 235 6.24 -21.65 -3.73
C LEU A 235 5.62 -21.65 -5.13
N ALA A 236 6.03 -20.70 -5.99
CA ALA A 236 5.48 -20.56 -7.33
C ALA A 236 6.47 -19.92 -8.31
N ALA A 237 6.60 -20.52 -9.50
CA ALA A 237 7.44 -20.03 -10.60
C ALA A 237 6.81 -20.39 -11.96
N GLY A 238 7.25 -19.73 -13.03
CA GLY A 238 6.80 -20.00 -14.41
C GLY A 238 5.37 -19.52 -14.71
N LYS A 239 5.11 -19.14 -15.96
CA LYS A 239 4.04 -18.20 -16.37
C LYS A 239 3.82 -17.07 -15.34
N TYR A 240 2.57 -16.69 -15.05
CA TYR A 240 2.17 -15.55 -14.20
C TYR A 240 2.58 -15.71 -12.71
N ALA A 241 3.87 -15.77 -12.38
CA ALA A 241 4.35 -15.94 -11.00
C ALA A 241 4.36 -14.59 -10.26
N PRO A 242 4.21 -14.57 -8.92
CA PRO A 242 4.38 -13.32 -8.17
C PRO A 242 5.81 -12.79 -8.35
N ASP A 243 5.93 -11.52 -8.72
CA ASP A 243 7.22 -10.88 -9.05
C ASP A 243 7.37 -9.41 -8.56
N VAL A 244 6.26 -8.79 -8.16
CA VAL A 244 6.17 -7.42 -7.61
C VAL A 244 5.41 -7.42 -6.27
N PHE A 245 4.30 -6.68 -6.15
CA PHE A 245 3.55 -6.48 -4.92
C PHE A 245 2.48 -7.56 -4.70
N PHE A 246 2.22 -7.88 -3.43
CA PHE A 246 1.24 -8.89 -3.04
C PHE A 246 0.62 -8.61 -1.66
N VAL A 247 -0.53 -9.23 -1.40
CA VAL A 247 -1.24 -9.18 -0.11
C VAL A 247 -1.68 -10.57 0.29
N ARG A 248 -1.82 -10.81 1.60
CA ARG A 248 -2.44 -12.02 2.16
C ARG A 248 -3.89 -11.71 2.54
N GLN A 249 -4.83 -12.54 2.11
CA GLN A 249 -6.25 -12.37 2.39
C GLN A 249 -6.95 -13.72 2.45
N ASP A 250 -7.76 -13.95 3.48
CA ASP A 250 -8.75 -15.04 3.50
C ASP A 250 -9.87 -14.66 2.51
N LEU A 251 -10.02 -15.43 1.42
CA LEU A 251 -10.97 -15.16 0.35
C LEU A 251 -12.30 -15.93 0.47
N ASN A 252 -12.37 -16.95 1.34
CA ASN A 252 -13.50 -17.89 1.41
C ASN A 252 -14.16 -17.97 2.80
N GLY A 253 -13.54 -17.38 3.83
CA GLY A 253 -13.96 -17.39 5.22
C GLY A 253 -13.55 -18.64 6.01
N ASP A 254 -12.57 -19.42 5.54
CA ASP A 254 -12.13 -20.66 6.21
C ASP A 254 -11.09 -20.44 7.34
N GLY A 255 -10.57 -19.21 7.48
CA GLY A 255 -9.57 -18.82 8.48
C GLY A 255 -8.13 -18.96 8.01
N LEU A 256 -7.91 -19.41 6.77
CA LEU A 256 -6.60 -19.50 6.12
C LEU A 256 -6.51 -18.43 5.02
N TRP A 257 -5.33 -17.86 4.80
CA TRP A 257 -5.12 -16.80 3.83
C TRP A 257 -4.60 -17.34 2.50
N GLU A 258 -5.18 -16.88 1.39
CA GLU A 258 -4.60 -16.89 0.05
C GLU A 258 -3.60 -15.75 -0.12
N ILE A 259 -2.84 -15.76 -1.22
CA ILE A 259 -2.00 -14.65 -1.65
C ILE A 259 -2.60 -14.05 -2.92
N VAL A 260 -2.97 -12.77 -2.87
CA VAL A 260 -3.47 -12.02 -4.04
C VAL A 260 -2.36 -11.07 -4.49
N TYR A 261 -2.03 -11.08 -5.78
CA TYR A 261 -0.82 -10.42 -6.28
C TYR A 261 -0.97 -9.90 -7.70
N THR A 262 -0.01 -9.07 -8.08
CA THR A 262 0.17 -8.58 -9.45
C THR A 262 1.44 -9.13 -10.08
N THR A 263 1.49 -9.15 -11.41
CA THR A 263 2.69 -9.56 -12.17
C THR A 263 3.10 -8.50 -13.17
N PHE A 264 4.42 -8.32 -13.29
CA PHE A 264 5.06 -7.32 -14.13
C PHE A 264 6.15 -7.92 -15.02
N PHE A 265 7.00 -8.80 -14.46
CA PHE A 265 8.20 -9.33 -15.12
C PHE A 265 8.01 -10.76 -15.65
N SER A 266 7.02 -11.48 -15.14
CA SER A 266 6.82 -12.90 -15.36
C SER A 266 6.49 -13.30 -16.80
N GLU A 267 6.80 -14.56 -17.11
CA GLU A 267 6.39 -15.23 -18.34
C GLU A 267 4.86 -15.12 -18.54
N GLY A 268 4.42 -14.83 -19.76
CA GLY A 268 3.01 -14.59 -20.07
C GLY A 268 2.55 -13.15 -19.83
N GLY A 269 3.36 -12.32 -19.14
CA GLY A 269 3.13 -10.89 -18.97
C GLY A 269 2.35 -10.55 -17.70
N GLY A 270 1.68 -9.39 -17.72
CA GLY A 270 1.01 -8.85 -16.56
C GLY A 270 -0.36 -9.46 -16.26
N SER A 271 -0.66 -9.56 -14.97
CA SER A 271 -1.90 -10.15 -14.46
C SER A 271 -2.23 -9.66 -13.05
N PHE A 272 -3.52 -9.75 -12.71
CA PHE A 272 -4.03 -9.83 -11.34
C PHE A 272 -4.36 -11.30 -11.08
N SER A 273 -3.78 -11.89 -10.04
CA SER A 273 -3.74 -13.35 -9.83
C SER A 273 -3.86 -13.72 -8.35
N VAL A 274 -4.30 -14.95 -8.09
CA VAL A 274 -4.40 -15.55 -6.75
C VAL A 274 -3.55 -16.82 -6.69
N LEU A 275 -2.78 -16.95 -5.60
CA LEU A 275 -2.05 -18.15 -5.21
C LEU A 275 -2.78 -18.77 -4.01
N TYR A 276 -3.01 -20.07 -4.06
CA TYR A 276 -3.73 -20.82 -3.03
C TYR A 276 -3.15 -22.24 -2.92
N THR A 277 -3.68 -23.06 -2.00
CA THR A 277 -3.29 -24.47 -1.85
C THR A 277 -4.50 -25.38 -1.95
N GLU A 278 -4.41 -26.46 -2.71
CA GLU A 278 -5.40 -27.54 -2.71
C GLU A 278 -5.16 -28.52 -1.54
N GLY A 279 -6.24 -28.93 -0.86
CA GLY A 279 -6.23 -30.06 0.07
C GLY A 279 -6.21 -29.66 1.54
N ASP A 280 -5.02 -29.53 2.13
CA ASP A 280 -4.86 -29.47 3.58
C ASP A 280 -5.33 -28.14 4.19
N ALA A 281 -6.30 -28.20 5.10
CA ALA A 281 -6.86 -27.06 5.83
C ALA A 281 -6.03 -26.76 7.08
N SER A 282 -4.74 -26.54 6.88
CA SER A 282 -3.75 -26.24 7.94
C SER A 282 -3.05 -24.91 7.67
N PRO A 283 -2.70 -24.11 8.70
CA PRO A 283 -1.79 -22.97 8.54
C PRO A 283 -0.49 -23.33 7.82
N THR A 284 -0.01 -24.57 8.01
CA THR A 284 1.25 -25.10 7.44
C THR A 284 1.14 -25.50 5.96
N ARG A 285 -0.02 -25.30 5.31
CA ARG A 285 -0.33 -25.74 3.94
C ARG A 285 0.71 -25.34 2.89
N TRP A 286 1.35 -24.19 3.09
CA TRP A 286 2.37 -23.62 2.20
C TRP A 286 3.70 -24.39 2.19
N THR A 287 3.97 -25.25 3.18
CA THR A 287 5.15 -26.13 3.17
C THR A 287 5.09 -27.21 2.08
N ASN A 288 3.89 -27.55 1.59
CA ASN A 288 3.70 -28.50 0.51
C ASN A 288 3.62 -27.79 -0.85
N ALA A 289 4.77 -27.54 -1.48
CA ALA A 289 4.85 -26.95 -2.81
C ALA A 289 4.02 -27.70 -3.89
N SER A 290 3.73 -29.00 -3.72
CA SER A 290 2.87 -29.76 -4.66
C SER A 290 1.37 -29.49 -4.49
N ALA A 291 0.95 -28.91 -3.37
CA ALA A 291 -0.41 -28.43 -3.13
C ALA A 291 -0.64 -27.01 -3.69
N VAL A 292 0.41 -26.22 -3.91
CA VAL A 292 0.29 -24.83 -4.37
C VAL A 292 -0.33 -24.76 -5.78
N ARG A 293 -1.24 -23.81 -5.96
CA ARG A 293 -1.99 -23.54 -7.19
C ARG A 293 -2.04 -22.05 -7.47
N ARG A 294 -2.36 -21.72 -8.72
CA ARG A 294 -2.56 -20.37 -9.20
C ARG A 294 -3.80 -20.30 -10.08
N VAL A 295 -4.56 -19.21 -9.93
CA VAL A 295 -5.50 -18.73 -10.94
C VAL A 295 -5.10 -17.30 -11.36
N ALA A 296 -5.15 -17.02 -12.66
CA ALA A 296 -5.05 -15.65 -13.17
C ALA A 296 -6.47 -15.11 -13.36
N ILE A 297 -6.81 -14.03 -12.66
CA ILE A 297 -8.15 -13.44 -12.63
C ILE A 297 -8.33 -12.50 -13.82
N ASP A 298 -7.33 -11.66 -14.09
CA ASP A 298 -7.33 -10.71 -15.19
C ASP A 298 -5.93 -10.62 -15.80
N THR A 299 -5.83 -10.68 -17.13
CA THR A 299 -4.58 -10.51 -17.90
C THR A 299 -4.76 -9.50 -19.05
N SER A 300 -5.76 -8.61 -18.95
CA SER A 300 -6.17 -7.71 -20.04
C SER A 300 -5.61 -6.28 -19.95
N LEU A 301 -4.98 -5.92 -18.84
CA LEU A 301 -4.57 -4.53 -18.54
C LEU A 301 -3.07 -4.25 -18.77
N GLY A 302 -2.33 -5.16 -19.39
CA GLY A 302 -0.87 -5.05 -19.53
C GLY A 302 -0.14 -5.36 -18.22
N THR A 303 1.06 -4.80 -18.03
CA THR A 303 1.90 -4.98 -16.84
C THR A 303 1.22 -4.42 -15.59
N MET A 304 0.95 -5.27 -14.61
CA MET A 304 0.32 -4.87 -13.35
C MET A 304 1.38 -4.64 -12.27
N PHE A 305 1.12 -3.73 -11.33
CA PHE A 305 2.15 -3.22 -10.43
C PHE A 305 1.71 -3.18 -8.96
N GLY A 306 0.74 -2.34 -8.60
CA GLY A 306 0.27 -2.25 -7.22
C GLY A 306 -0.90 -3.19 -6.92
N VAL A 307 -0.90 -3.80 -5.73
CA VAL A 307 -2.11 -4.34 -5.09
C VAL A 307 -2.11 -4.02 -3.59
N ARG A 308 -3.27 -3.58 -3.10
CA ARG A 308 -3.57 -3.36 -1.67
C ARG A 308 -5.01 -3.75 -1.38
N THR A 309 -5.29 -4.18 -0.15
CA THR A 309 -6.66 -4.45 0.33
C THR A 309 -7.32 -3.17 0.84
N ALA A 310 -8.61 -3.00 0.56
CA ALA A 310 -9.46 -1.94 1.12
C ALA A 310 -10.93 -2.32 0.96
N ASP A 311 -11.82 -1.77 1.79
CA ASP A 311 -13.26 -1.73 1.46
C ASP A 311 -13.47 -0.50 0.57
N LEU A 312 -13.59 -0.69 -0.75
CA LEU A 312 -13.63 0.42 -1.72
C LEU A 312 -15.06 0.89 -2.02
N ASN A 313 -16.06 0.05 -1.70
CA ASN A 313 -17.48 0.35 -1.91
C ASN A 313 -18.24 0.66 -0.61
N ALA A 314 -17.66 0.42 0.57
CA ALA A 314 -18.27 0.50 1.89
C ALA A 314 -19.42 -0.52 2.13
N ASP A 315 -19.30 -1.73 1.58
CA ASP A 315 -20.25 -2.84 1.82
C ASP A 315 -19.85 -3.75 3.00
N GLY A 316 -18.65 -3.57 3.56
CA GLY A 316 -18.11 -4.35 4.68
C GLY A 316 -17.27 -5.55 4.29
N ARG A 317 -17.00 -5.75 2.98
CA ARG A 317 -16.10 -6.80 2.46
C ARG A 317 -14.75 -6.19 2.05
N THR A 318 -13.79 -7.06 1.74
CA THR A 318 -12.47 -6.64 1.27
C THR A 318 -12.38 -6.72 -0.25
N ASP A 319 -12.19 -5.56 -0.87
CA ASP A 319 -11.81 -5.40 -2.26
C ASP A 319 -10.29 -5.29 -2.42
N PHE A 320 -9.84 -5.34 -3.67
CA PHE A 320 -8.45 -5.12 -4.04
C PHE A 320 -8.31 -3.86 -4.88
N LEU A 321 -7.59 -2.87 -4.33
CA LEU A 321 -7.12 -1.70 -5.05
C LEU A 321 -5.88 -2.08 -5.86
N VAL A 322 -6.00 -2.02 -7.19
CA VAL A 322 -4.97 -2.50 -8.13
C VAL A 322 -4.55 -1.39 -9.08
N THR A 323 -3.27 -1.32 -9.41
CA THR A 323 -2.77 -0.46 -10.50
C THR A 323 -2.07 -1.28 -11.57
N ASN A 324 -2.22 -0.85 -12.83
CA ASN A 324 -1.27 -1.19 -13.87
C ASN A 324 -0.22 -0.09 -14.03
N HIS A 325 0.85 -0.40 -14.73
CA HIS A 325 1.97 0.50 -14.98
C HIS A 325 2.41 0.30 -16.42
N VAL A 326 1.87 1.12 -17.32
CA VAL A 326 2.01 0.99 -18.78
C VAL A 326 2.20 2.36 -19.45
N ASP A 327 3.07 2.45 -20.45
CA ASP A 327 3.17 3.63 -21.33
C ASP A 327 2.06 3.61 -22.39
N ASN A 328 0.81 3.74 -21.94
CA ASN A 328 -0.37 3.87 -22.79
C ASN A 328 -1.52 4.51 -22.01
N ALA A 329 -1.80 5.79 -22.27
CA ALA A 329 -2.84 6.55 -21.60
C ALA A 329 -4.25 5.91 -21.68
N THR A 330 -4.58 5.15 -22.73
CA THR A 330 -5.90 4.50 -22.84
C THR A 330 -6.02 3.20 -22.03
N LEU A 331 -4.88 2.62 -21.63
CA LEU A 331 -4.80 1.40 -20.84
C LEU A 331 -4.43 1.66 -19.38
N SER A 332 -3.60 2.67 -19.09
CA SER A 332 -3.16 3.06 -17.75
C SER A 332 -4.34 3.45 -16.84
N GLY A 333 -4.34 2.96 -15.59
CA GLY A 333 -5.45 3.18 -14.67
C GLY A 333 -5.29 2.57 -13.28
N VAL A 334 -6.35 2.78 -12.50
CA VAL A 334 -6.53 2.32 -11.11
C VAL A 334 -7.87 1.60 -11.04
N TYR A 335 -7.89 0.43 -10.43
CA TYR A 335 -8.99 -0.53 -10.50
C TYR A 335 -9.37 -1.02 -9.10
N GLY A 336 -10.65 -1.34 -8.93
CA GLY A 336 -11.16 -2.13 -7.81
C GLY A 336 -11.56 -3.52 -8.31
N TYR A 337 -11.20 -4.56 -7.57
CA TYR A 337 -11.67 -5.92 -7.81
C TYR A 337 -12.44 -6.43 -6.59
N GLU A 338 -13.71 -6.80 -6.78
CA GLU A 338 -14.51 -7.55 -5.81
C GLU A 338 -14.20 -9.05 -5.93
N SER A 339 -13.96 -9.71 -4.79
CA SER A 339 -13.91 -11.17 -4.72
C SER A 339 -15.31 -11.80 -4.90
N PRO A 340 -15.43 -13.06 -5.33
CA PRO A 340 -16.72 -13.76 -5.40
C PRO A 340 -17.40 -13.88 -4.03
N ALA A 341 -18.66 -13.43 -3.93
CA ALA A 341 -19.42 -13.45 -2.67
C ALA A 341 -19.82 -14.86 -2.17
N ASP A 342 -19.55 -15.90 -2.97
CA ASP A 342 -19.71 -17.31 -2.59
C ASP A 342 -18.39 -17.99 -2.19
N GLY A 343 -17.29 -17.23 -2.09
CA GLY A 343 -15.96 -17.73 -1.71
C GLY A 343 -15.22 -18.49 -2.81
N ASP A 344 -15.83 -18.71 -3.99
CA ASP A 344 -15.21 -19.44 -5.10
C ASP A 344 -14.31 -18.51 -5.94
N PHE A 345 -13.25 -18.02 -5.31
CA PHE A 345 -12.21 -17.20 -5.92
C PHE A 345 -11.48 -17.89 -7.10
N THR A 346 -11.65 -19.21 -7.27
CA THR A 346 -10.98 -20.01 -8.30
C THR A 346 -11.50 -19.76 -9.72
N GLN A 347 -12.64 -19.08 -9.86
CA GLN A 347 -13.29 -18.82 -11.15
C GLN A 347 -13.12 -17.35 -11.57
N PRO A 348 -12.26 -17.02 -12.56
CA PRO A 348 -12.05 -15.63 -13.00
C PRO A 348 -13.34 -14.90 -13.40
N ALA A 349 -14.29 -15.62 -13.99
CA ALA A 349 -15.58 -15.07 -14.42
C ALA A 349 -16.56 -14.72 -13.28
N LYS A 350 -16.22 -15.01 -12.01
CA LYS A 350 -16.99 -14.57 -10.83
C LYS A 350 -16.47 -13.28 -10.19
N TRP A 351 -15.25 -12.84 -10.52
CA TRP A 351 -14.67 -11.61 -10.00
C TRP A 351 -15.23 -10.39 -10.74
N THR A 352 -15.60 -9.34 -10.02
CA THR A 352 -16.08 -8.09 -10.61
C THR A 352 -14.95 -7.06 -10.63
N ARG A 353 -14.64 -6.50 -11.80
CA ARG A 353 -13.64 -5.43 -11.96
C ARG A 353 -14.29 -4.09 -12.29
N HIS A 354 -13.89 -3.06 -11.54
CA HIS A 354 -14.27 -1.67 -11.75
C HIS A 354 -13.06 -0.81 -12.10
N THR A 355 -13.22 0.14 -13.03
CA THR A 355 -12.19 1.15 -13.32
C THR A 355 -12.49 2.41 -12.51
N LEU A 356 -11.66 2.69 -11.49
CA LEU A 356 -11.82 3.86 -10.63
C LEU A 356 -11.31 5.12 -11.35
N ALA A 357 -10.19 4.98 -12.06
CA ALA A 357 -9.62 6.03 -12.91
C ALA A 357 -8.82 5.43 -14.07
N SER A 358 -8.71 6.16 -15.17
CA SER A 358 -7.80 5.87 -16.28
C SER A 358 -7.30 7.18 -16.92
N GLY A 359 -6.39 7.08 -17.89
CA GLY A 359 -5.82 8.26 -18.55
C GLY A 359 -4.67 8.87 -17.76
N PHE A 360 -3.65 8.07 -17.43
CA PHE A 360 -2.40 8.52 -16.82
C PHE A 360 -1.31 8.50 -17.91
N PRO A 361 -1.09 9.61 -18.66
CA PRO A 361 -0.09 9.65 -19.74
C PRO A 361 1.34 9.86 -19.22
N THR A 362 2.23 8.91 -19.50
CA THR A 362 3.69 9.10 -19.31
C THR A 362 4.14 10.36 -20.04
N ARG A 363 4.75 11.32 -19.34
CA ARG A 363 5.16 12.61 -19.92
C ARG A 363 6.44 12.51 -20.74
N ILE A 364 7.37 11.69 -20.27
CA ILE A 364 8.69 11.47 -20.88
C ILE A 364 8.82 9.97 -21.19
N PRO A 365 8.29 9.50 -22.34
CA PRO A 365 8.43 8.10 -22.75
C PRO A 365 9.91 7.68 -22.85
N GLY A 366 10.22 6.52 -22.31
CA GLY A 366 11.59 5.99 -22.26
C GLY A 366 11.67 4.56 -21.73
N PRO A 367 12.84 3.91 -21.81
CA PRO A 367 13.02 2.53 -21.33
C PRO A 367 12.74 2.43 -19.82
N GLY A 368 11.63 1.80 -19.44
CA GLY A 368 11.22 1.64 -18.04
C GLY A 368 10.38 2.80 -17.48
N GLN A 369 9.98 3.78 -18.31
CA GLN A 369 9.01 4.82 -17.95
C GLN A 369 7.59 4.36 -18.29
N ALA A 370 6.65 4.52 -17.36
CA ALA A 370 5.24 4.17 -17.50
C ALA A 370 4.41 4.75 -16.34
N SER A 371 3.09 4.56 -16.36
CA SER A 371 2.19 5.12 -15.34
C SER A 371 0.85 4.35 -15.23
N PRO A 372 0.10 4.50 -14.11
CA PRO A 372 0.52 5.06 -12.81
C PRO A 372 1.52 4.16 -12.05
N GLY A 373 1.94 4.59 -10.87
CA GLY A 373 2.69 3.81 -9.88
C GLY A 373 1.76 3.11 -8.87
N LEU A 374 2.05 3.22 -7.58
CA LEU A 374 1.18 2.70 -6.51
C LEU A 374 -0.02 3.61 -6.22
N ALA A 375 -1.08 3.01 -5.70
CA ALA A 375 -2.25 3.71 -5.16
C ALA A 375 -2.57 3.21 -3.73
N LEU A 376 -3.11 4.10 -2.89
CA LEU A 376 -3.47 3.82 -1.50
C LEU A 376 -4.88 4.35 -1.20
N ALA A 377 -5.71 3.54 -0.52
CA ALA A 377 -6.98 3.99 0.04
C ALA A 377 -6.73 4.84 1.29
N VAL A 378 -7.52 5.90 1.48
CA VAL A 378 -7.38 6.85 2.61
C VAL A 378 -8.70 7.52 2.97
N HIS A 379 -9.01 7.59 4.26
CA HIS A 379 -10.04 8.49 4.80
C HIS A 379 -9.38 9.81 5.26
N PRO A 380 -10.05 10.97 5.12
CA PRO A 380 -9.51 12.25 5.60
C PRO A 380 -9.18 12.22 7.09
N ARG A 381 -10.02 11.53 7.88
CA ARG A 381 -9.77 11.23 9.28
C ARG A 381 -9.04 9.91 9.42
N ALA A 382 -7.91 9.90 10.13
CA ALA A 382 -7.06 8.72 10.24
C ALA A 382 -7.65 7.59 11.10
N ASN A 383 -8.71 7.87 11.87
CA ASN A 383 -9.48 6.90 12.65
C ASN A 383 -10.86 6.59 12.06
N GLU A 384 -11.17 7.07 10.85
CA GLU A 384 -12.40 6.79 10.15
C GLU A 384 -12.26 5.51 9.31
N THR A 385 -13.23 4.61 9.46
CA THR A 385 -13.28 3.30 8.78
C THR A 385 -14.70 3.06 8.23
N SER A 386 -15.35 4.12 7.76
CA SER A 386 -16.77 4.15 7.41
C SER A 386 -17.04 5.13 6.27
N GLY A 387 -18.02 4.82 5.42
CA GLY A 387 -18.16 5.48 4.13
C GLY A 387 -17.05 5.03 3.18
N LYS A 388 -17.05 5.54 1.95
CA LYS A 388 -16.07 5.09 0.96
C LYS A 388 -14.74 5.83 1.11
N PRO A 389 -13.59 5.13 1.01
CA PRO A 389 -12.29 5.77 1.04
C PRO A 389 -12.08 6.65 -0.21
N LEU A 390 -11.28 7.69 -0.04
CA LEU A 390 -10.59 8.34 -1.14
C LEU A 390 -9.44 7.43 -1.61
N VAL A 391 -8.91 7.65 -2.80
CA VAL A 391 -7.70 6.96 -3.25
C VAL A 391 -6.66 7.98 -3.68
N VAL A 392 -5.48 7.95 -3.07
CA VAL A 392 -4.31 8.68 -3.55
C VAL A 392 -3.51 7.83 -4.52
N VAL A 393 -2.97 8.45 -5.57
CA VAL A 393 -2.30 7.73 -6.68
C VAL A 393 -0.99 8.44 -7.03
N ALA A 394 0.13 7.72 -6.91
CA ALA A 394 1.38 8.12 -7.53
C ALA A 394 1.26 7.92 -9.04
N GLY A 395 1.43 8.98 -9.82
CA GLY A 395 1.40 8.90 -11.29
C GLY A 395 2.67 8.35 -11.91
N ASP A 396 3.73 8.10 -11.13
CA ASP A 396 5.06 7.71 -11.59
C ASP A 396 5.55 8.61 -12.75
N GLY A 397 5.76 8.07 -13.96
CA GLY A 397 6.14 8.81 -15.16
C GLY A 397 5.07 9.80 -15.71
N GLU A 398 3.87 9.90 -15.13
CA GLU A 398 2.96 11.05 -15.35
C GLU A 398 3.40 12.31 -14.57
N GLU A 399 4.40 12.18 -13.69
CA GLU A 399 4.96 13.24 -12.82
C GLU A 399 3.91 13.93 -11.92
N ARG A 400 2.76 13.30 -11.68
CA ARG A 400 1.64 13.85 -10.89
C ARG A 400 1.20 12.94 -9.77
N PHE A 401 0.83 13.56 -8.67
CA PHE A 401 0.14 12.90 -7.57
C PHE A 401 -1.34 13.29 -7.60
N HIS A 402 -2.22 12.30 -7.54
CA HIS A 402 -3.66 12.50 -7.71
C HIS A 402 -4.45 12.11 -6.47
N LEU A 403 -5.60 12.74 -6.29
CA LEU A 403 -6.65 12.34 -5.36
C LEU A 403 -7.90 11.94 -6.18
N LEU A 404 -8.32 10.69 -6.03
CA LEU A 404 -9.60 10.17 -6.49
C LEU A 404 -10.61 10.28 -5.35
N GLN A 405 -11.79 10.81 -5.63
CA GLN A 405 -12.86 11.00 -4.65
C GLN A 405 -14.14 10.30 -5.12
N PRO A 406 -14.84 9.51 -4.28
CA PRO A 406 -16.04 8.81 -4.70
C PRO A 406 -17.14 9.82 -5.04
N THR A 407 -17.85 9.61 -6.16
CA THR A 407 -18.94 10.52 -6.55
C THR A 407 -20.26 10.25 -5.82
N SER A 408 -20.29 9.22 -4.96
CA SER A 408 -21.43 8.79 -4.17
C SER A 408 -21.00 7.77 -3.12
N GLU A 409 -21.62 7.84 -1.94
CA GLU A 409 -21.54 6.86 -0.84
C GLU A 409 -22.44 5.63 -1.05
N ASN A 410 -23.06 5.48 -2.22
CA ASN A 410 -23.78 4.25 -2.57
C ASN A 410 -22.77 3.15 -2.94
N PRO A 411 -22.74 1.98 -2.26
CA PRO A 411 -21.81 0.90 -2.61
C PRO A 411 -21.94 0.39 -4.04
N GLY A 412 -23.14 0.47 -4.64
CA GLY A 412 -23.34 0.17 -6.06
C GLY A 412 -22.73 1.20 -7.04
N SER A 413 -22.05 2.24 -6.55
CA SER A 413 -21.49 3.33 -7.35
C SER A 413 -19.95 3.37 -7.28
N TRP A 414 -19.31 2.67 -8.21
CA TRP A 414 -17.85 2.59 -8.32
C TRP A 414 -17.18 3.80 -9.03
N ASN A 415 -17.92 4.90 -9.22
CA ASN A 415 -17.42 6.10 -9.89
C ASN A 415 -16.59 6.98 -8.94
N TYR A 416 -15.46 7.47 -9.45
CA TYR A 416 -14.58 8.42 -8.76
C TYR A 416 -14.27 9.63 -9.66
N THR A 417 -14.22 10.84 -9.07
CA THR A 417 -13.65 12.03 -9.70
C THR A 417 -12.16 12.13 -9.38
N ARG A 418 -11.30 12.22 -10.41
CA ARG A 418 -9.87 12.44 -10.29
C ARG A 418 -9.53 13.93 -10.24
N SER A 419 -8.65 14.31 -9.33
CA SER A 419 -8.03 15.63 -9.23
C SER A 419 -6.51 15.50 -9.07
N VAL A 420 -5.75 16.49 -9.56
CA VAL A 420 -4.30 16.57 -9.33
C VAL A 420 -4.07 17.25 -7.97
N ALA A 421 -3.45 16.53 -7.04
CA ALA A 421 -3.09 17.04 -5.71
C ALA A 421 -1.69 17.69 -5.72
N PHE A 422 -0.76 17.16 -6.51
CA PHE A 422 0.57 17.75 -6.72
C PHE A 422 1.14 17.45 -8.11
N ASP A 423 2.03 18.31 -8.60
CA ASP A 423 2.76 18.14 -9.87
C ASP A 423 4.26 18.11 -9.55
N CYS A 424 4.86 16.92 -9.52
CA CYS A 424 6.24 16.69 -9.11
C CYS A 424 7.28 17.14 -10.14
N GLN A 425 6.90 17.30 -11.42
CA GLN A 425 7.84 17.67 -12.50
C GLN A 425 9.04 16.71 -12.63
N GLY A 426 8.81 15.43 -12.27
CA GLY A 426 9.73 14.30 -12.22
C GLY A 426 8.98 13.09 -11.64
N THR A 427 9.56 11.88 -11.71
CA THR A 427 8.88 10.62 -11.34
C THR A 427 8.31 10.69 -9.92
N VAL A 428 7.05 10.28 -9.75
CA VAL A 428 6.39 10.22 -8.44
C VAL A 428 6.62 8.85 -7.83
N GLY A 429 7.44 8.79 -6.77
CA GLY A 429 7.71 7.56 -6.05
C GLY A 429 6.53 7.07 -5.21
N ALA A 430 6.74 6.03 -4.40
CA ALA A 430 5.73 5.48 -3.51
C ALA A 430 5.52 6.35 -2.25
N PRO A 431 4.36 7.02 -2.10
CA PRO A 431 4.03 7.78 -0.90
C PRO A 431 3.66 6.87 0.27
N VAL A 432 3.65 7.43 1.48
CA VAL A 432 2.99 6.83 2.65
C VAL A 432 1.93 7.77 3.20
N VAL A 433 0.89 7.17 3.79
CA VAL A 433 -0.27 7.84 4.38
C VAL A 433 -0.39 7.48 5.85
N GLY A 434 -0.81 8.44 6.68
CA GLY A 434 -1.18 8.21 8.08
C GLY A 434 -1.18 9.51 8.90
N ASP A 435 -1.80 9.49 10.08
CA ASP A 435 -1.64 10.57 11.07
C ASP A 435 -0.17 10.59 11.55
N THR A 436 0.55 11.68 11.27
CA THR A 436 1.96 11.80 11.66
C THR A 436 2.18 12.58 12.95
N ASP A 437 1.26 13.49 13.29
CA ASP A 437 1.46 14.49 14.35
C ASP A 437 0.55 14.30 15.59
N GLY A 438 -0.57 13.58 15.43
CA GLY A 438 -1.57 13.28 16.45
C GLY A 438 -2.84 14.15 16.41
N ASP A 439 -3.10 14.91 15.35
CA ASP A 439 -4.31 15.75 15.24
C ASP A 439 -5.57 15.01 14.75
N GLY A 440 -5.41 13.74 14.33
CA GLY A 440 -6.48 12.87 13.89
C GLY A 440 -6.92 13.05 12.43
N TRP A 441 -6.17 13.78 11.60
CA TRP A 441 -6.30 13.74 10.14
C TRP A 441 -5.22 12.85 9.53
N SER A 442 -5.44 12.41 8.29
CA SER A 442 -4.44 11.68 7.53
C SER A 442 -3.48 12.65 6.84
N ASP A 443 -2.19 12.45 7.05
CA ASP A 443 -1.13 13.09 6.27
C ASP A 443 -0.65 12.18 5.13
N VAL A 444 0.12 12.76 4.23
CA VAL A 444 0.83 12.09 3.14
C VAL A 444 2.27 12.62 3.08
N VAL A 445 3.24 11.70 3.10
CA VAL A 445 4.61 12.00 2.70
C VAL A 445 4.79 11.54 1.26
N LEU A 446 5.04 12.48 0.35
CA LEU A 446 5.10 12.24 -1.08
C LEU A 446 6.54 12.42 -1.61
N PRO A 447 7.19 11.36 -2.12
CA PRO A 447 8.46 11.47 -2.83
C PRO A 447 8.28 11.94 -4.28
N CYS A 448 8.93 13.05 -4.64
CA CYS A 448 9.20 13.43 -6.03
C CYS A 448 10.67 13.07 -6.32
N TYR A 449 10.88 11.92 -6.97
CA TYR A 449 12.15 11.19 -7.01
C TYR A 449 13.26 11.94 -7.77
N ASP A 450 13.11 12.14 -9.09
CA ASP A 450 14.18 12.69 -9.94
C ASP A 450 14.58 14.13 -9.56
N ILE A 451 13.65 14.90 -8.97
CA ILE A 451 13.89 16.29 -8.56
C ILE A 451 14.41 16.43 -7.12
N GLY A 452 14.57 15.31 -6.40
CA GLY A 452 15.12 15.27 -5.05
C GLY A 452 14.27 16.02 -4.01
N LYS A 453 12.96 15.76 -3.96
CA LYS A 453 12.05 16.41 -3.00
C LYS A 453 11.16 15.42 -2.24
N LEU A 454 10.87 15.79 -0.99
CA LEU A 454 9.72 15.30 -0.26
C LEU A 454 8.68 16.42 -0.18
N VAL A 455 7.41 16.07 -0.32
CA VAL A 455 6.28 16.98 -0.14
C VAL A 455 5.42 16.44 1.00
N GLY A 456 5.16 17.29 1.99
CA GLY A 456 4.19 16.99 3.05
C GLY A 456 2.82 17.49 2.61
N LEU A 457 1.79 16.63 2.66
CA LEU A 457 0.41 17.02 2.43
C LEU A 457 -0.48 16.53 3.57
N THR A 458 -1.56 17.24 3.88
CA THR A 458 -2.50 16.87 4.96
C THR A 458 -3.95 17.09 4.55
N PHE A 459 -4.86 16.28 5.09
CA PHE A 459 -6.31 16.50 5.01
C PHE A 459 -6.84 17.44 6.11
N ALA A 460 -6.01 17.85 7.08
CA ALA A 460 -6.40 18.78 8.13
C ALA A 460 -6.91 20.12 7.56
N PRO A 461 -7.85 20.83 8.23
CA PRO A 461 -8.33 22.16 7.81
C PRO A 461 -7.24 23.24 7.95
N GLN A 462 -7.59 24.49 7.58
CA GLN A 462 -6.80 25.71 7.87
C GLN A 462 -7.33 26.42 9.12
#